data_AF-A0A951ZA21-F1
#
_entry.id   AF-A0A951ZA21-F1
#
_cell.length_a   1.000
_cell.length_b   1.000
_cell.length_c   1.000
_cell.angle_alpha   90.00
_cell.angle_beta   90.00
_cell.angle_gamma   90.00
#
_symmetry.space_group_name_H-M   'P 1'
#
loop_
_entity.id
_entity.type
_entity.pdbx_description
1 polymer ?
#
loop_
_entity_poly.entity_id
_entity_poly.type
_entity_poly.pdbx_seq_one_letter_code
_entity_poly.pdbx_strand_id
1 'polypeptide(L)'
;MALRGVMQKLGADMQAVTGAISIEDWATVAQLAPGIAKHAEPPAEEKALIIGWLGAEAGKFRGFDHQAHEAASAMGEAASRGDGTAVIAAFARVQESCLGCHQAYRKPFIEHFYGH
;
A
#
# COMPACT_ATOMS: atom_id res chain seq x y z
N MET A 1 -1.52 -17.67 4.09
CA MET A 1 -0.97 -16.93 2.93
C MET A 1 -0.12 -15.78 3.44
N ALA A 2 1.07 -15.62 2.90
CA ALA A 2 2.05 -14.60 3.23
C ALA A 2 1.54 -13.17 2.97
N LEU A 3 0.64 -12.98 1.98
CA LEU A 3 0.04 -11.69 1.67
C LEU A 3 -0.65 -11.05 2.89
N ARG A 4 -1.25 -11.84 3.79
CA ARG A 4 -1.84 -11.30 5.03
C ARG A 4 -0.80 -10.60 5.90
N GLY A 5 0.39 -11.17 6.01
CA GLY A 5 1.51 -10.57 6.76
C GLY A 5 2.01 -9.29 6.10
N VAL A 6 2.10 -9.27 4.76
CA VAL A 6 2.45 -8.06 3.99
C VAL A 6 1.43 -6.95 4.26
N MET A 7 0.13 -7.25 4.16
CA MET A 7 -0.93 -6.26 4.38
C MET A 7 -0.99 -5.76 5.83
N GLN A 8 -0.66 -6.62 6.82
CA GLN A 8 -0.54 -6.20 8.22
C GLN A 8 0.63 -5.23 8.43
N LYS A 9 1.80 -5.53 7.83
CA LYS A 9 2.96 -4.63 7.91
C LYS A 9 2.66 -3.29 7.23
N LEU A 10 2.06 -3.30 6.05
CA LEU A 10 1.62 -2.09 5.36
C LEU A 10 0.66 -1.25 6.22
N GLY A 11 -0.29 -1.89 6.90
CA GLY A 11 -1.18 -1.20 7.84
C GLY A 11 -0.41 -0.49 8.97
N ALA A 12 0.61 -1.13 9.53
CA ALA A 12 1.45 -0.54 10.56
C ALA A 12 2.30 0.62 10.03
N ASP A 13 2.91 0.47 8.85
CA ASP A 13 3.69 1.53 8.20
C ASP A 13 2.80 2.75 7.90
N MET A 14 1.58 2.54 7.41
CA MET A 14 0.60 3.61 7.16
C MET A 14 0.19 4.36 8.44
N GLN A 15 0.01 3.62 9.55
CA GLN A 15 -0.29 4.23 10.85
C GLN A 15 0.88 5.08 11.36
N ALA A 16 2.11 4.59 11.23
CA ALA A 16 3.31 5.32 11.62
C ALA A 16 3.50 6.59 10.79
N VAL A 17 3.32 6.53 9.46
CA VAL A 17 3.37 7.70 8.58
C VAL A 17 2.29 8.72 8.95
N THR A 18 1.07 8.28 9.23
CA THR A 18 -0.02 9.18 9.66
C THR A 18 0.38 9.97 10.92
N GLY A 19 0.97 9.28 11.91
CA GLY A 19 1.48 9.90 13.12
C GLY A 19 2.57 10.92 12.83
N ALA A 20 3.57 10.57 12.01
CA ALA A 20 4.64 11.48 11.63
C ALA A 20 4.13 12.73 10.88
N ILE A 21 3.19 12.56 9.94
CA ILE A 21 2.56 13.67 9.21
C ILE A 21 1.87 14.64 10.18
N SER A 22 1.17 14.11 11.20
CA SER A 22 0.39 14.94 12.14
C SER A 22 1.21 15.92 12.99
N ILE A 23 2.51 15.67 13.11
CA ILE A 23 3.45 16.52 13.86
C ILE A 23 4.57 17.10 12.99
N GLU A 24 4.39 17.02 11.66
CA GLU A 24 5.34 17.55 10.68
C GLU A 24 6.74 16.92 10.73
N ASP A 25 6.84 15.66 11.19
CA ASP A 25 8.09 14.91 11.21
C ASP A 25 8.41 14.32 9.83
N TRP A 26 8.83 15.20 8.92
CA TRP A 26 9.13 14.85 7.53
C TRP A 26 10.33 13.92 7.39
N ALA A 27 11.26 13.94 8.34
CA ALA A 27 12.37 12.99 8.35
C ALA A 27 11.87 11.56 8.55
N THR A 28 10.96 11.35 9.51
CA THR A 28 10.31 10.04 9.72
C THR A 28 9.43 9.65 8.54
N VAL A 29 8.67 10.57 7.94
CA VAL A 29 7.89 10.27 6.71
C VAL A 29 8.81 9.79 5.58
N ALA A 30 9.93 10.48 5.32
CA ALA A 30 10.88 10.09 4.30
C ALA A 30 11.53 8.73 4.57
N GLN A 31 11.81 8.41 5.84
CA GLN A 31 12.36 7.12 6.25
C GLN A 31 11.35 5.97 6.08
N LEU A 32 10.06 6.21 6.37
CA LEU A 32 9.02 5.17 6.33
C LEU A 32 8.45 4.94 4.93
N ALA A 33 8.39 5.96 4.08
CA ALA A 33 7.81 5.90 2.75
C ALA A 33 8.33 4.73 1.88
N PRO A 34 9.64 4.41 1.84
CA PRO A 34 10.14 3.24 1.10
C PRO A 34 9.58 1.91 1.58
N GLY A 35 9.22 1.79 2.87
CA GLY A 35 8.62 0.59 3.44
C GLY A 35 7.22 0.30 2.88
N ILE A 36 6.52 1.35 2.44
CA ILE A 36 5.24 1.26 1.73
C ILE A 36 5.50 1.11 0.22
N ALA A 37 6.39 1.90 -0.36
CA ALA A 37 6.63 1.90 -1.81
C ALA A 37 7.26 0.62 -2.34
N LYS A 38 8.06 -0.06 -1.52
CA LYS A 38 8.83 -1.26 -1.88
C LYS A 38 8.60 -2.35 -0.84
N HIS A 39 7.35 -2.49 -0.40
CA HIS A 39 6.98 -3.49 0.57
C HIS A 39 7.31 -4.91 0.08
N ALA A 40 7.47 -5.84 1.02
CA ALA A 40 7.69 -7.24 0.67
C ALA A 40 6.52 -7.78 -0.15
N GLU A 41 6.82 -8.71 -1.05
CA GLU A 41 5.80 -9.35 -1.86
C GLU A 41 5.58 -10.79 -1.38
N PRO A 42 4.38 -11.37 -1.57
CA PRO A 42 4.17 -12.78 -1.29
C PRO A 42 5.02 -13.67 -2.23
N PRO A 43 5.31 -14.93 -1.85
CA PRO A 43 6.03 -15.87 -2.69
C PRO A 43 5.44 -16.00 -4.10
N ALA A 44 6.28 -16.31 -5.09
CA ALA A 44 5.85 -16.37 -6.49
C ALA A 44 4.70 -17.37 -6.74
N GLU A 45 4.71 -18.51 -6.06
CA GLU A 45 3.62 -19.50 -6.09
C GLU A 45 2.30 -18.92 -5.58
N GLU A 46 2.34 -18.14 -4.50
CA GLU A 46 1.18 -17.50 -3.92
C GLU A 46 0.65 -16.40 -4.84
N LYS A 47 1.55 -15.60 -5.44
CA LYS A 47 1.16 -14.63 -6.47
C LYS A 47 0.46 -15.29 -7.65
N ALA A 48 0.98 -16.41 -8.14
CA ALA A 48 0.38 -17.11 -9.28
C ALA A 48 -1.05 -17.59 -8.95
N LEU A 49 -1.27 -18.11 -7.75
CA LEU A 49 -2.61 -18.50 -7.27
C LEU A 49 -3.57 -17.31 -7.23
N ILE A 50 -3.13 -16.18 -6.67
CA ILE A 50 -3.95 -14.97 -6.55
C ILE A 50 -4.30 -14.41 -7.94
N ILE A 51 -3.32 -14.37 -8.86
CA ILE A 51 -3.54 -13.89 -10.22
C ILE A 51 -4.46 -14.82 -11.02
N GLY A 52 -4.33 -16.13 -10.84
CA GLY A 52 -5.23 -17.11 -11.43
C GLY A 52 -6.68 -16.93 -10.94
N TRP A 53 -6.88 -16.71 -9.64
CA TRP A 53 -8.19 -16.43 -9.07
C TRP A 53 -8.79 -15.11 -9.56
N LEU A 54 -7.99 -14.04 -9.63
CA LEU A 54 -8.44 -12.73 -10.10
C LEU A 54 -8.89 -12.74 -11.56
N GLY A 55 -8.29 -13.58 -12.40
CA GLY A 55 -8.62 -13.68 -13.82
C GLY A 55 -8.53 -12.32 -14.53
N ALA A 56 -9.64 -11.88 -15.13
CA ALA A 56 -9.71 -10.60 -15.85
C ALA A 56 -9.44 -9.37 -14.96
N GLU A 57 -9.68 -9.46 -13.64
CA GLU A 57 -9.49 -8.35 -12.71
C GLU A 57 -8.02 -8.18 -12.26
N ALA A 58 -7.12 -9.10 -12.65
CA ALA A 58 -5.72 -9.08 -12.24
C ALA A 58 -5.00 -7.78 -12.62
N GLY A 59 -5.34 -7.19 -13.77
CA GLY A 59 -4.78 -5.91 -14.21
C GLY A 59 -5.17 -4.76 -13.27
N LYS A 60 -6.44 -4.69 -12.86
CA LYS A 60 -6.94 -3.66 -11.96
C LYS A 60 -6.38 -3.83 -10.54
N PHE A 61 -6.27 -5.06 -10.06
CA PHE A 61 -5.62 -5.37 -8.78
C PHE A 61 -4.17 -4.86 -8.74
N ARG A 62 -3.36 -5.20 -9.76
CA ARG A 62 -1.98 -4.69 -9.88
C ARG A 62 -1.92 -3.18 -10.07
N GLY A 63 -2.92 -2.60 -10.72
CA GLY A 63 -3.03 -1.16 -10.90
C GLY A 63 -3.08 -0.41 -9.56
N PHE A 64 -3.87 -0.89 -8.60
CA PHE A 64 -3.91 -0.27 -7.26
C PHE A 64 -2.59 -0.41 -6.50
N ASP A 65 -1.93 -1.58 -6.58
CA ASP A 65 -0.63 -1.82 -5.96
C ASP A 65 0.45 -0.86 -6.54
N HIS A 66 0.50 -0.76 -7.87
CA HIS A 66 1.41 0.15 -8.55
C HIS A 66 1.15 1.63 -8.19
N GLN A 67 -0.12 2.06 -8.14
CA GLN A 67 -0.48 3.41 -7.73
C GLN A 67 -0.04 3.73 -6.30
N ALA A 68 -0.17 2.76 -5.38
CA ALA A 68 0.32 2.90 -4.02
C ALA A 68 1.85 3.02 -3.97
N HIS A 69 2.59 2.26 -4.78
CA HIS A 69 4.05 2.33 -4.85
C HIS A 69 4.55 3.69 -5.34
N GLU A 70 3.97 4.19 -6.42
CA GLU A 70 4.33 5.49 -7.00
C GLU A 70 3.99 6.63 -6.04
N ALA A 71 2.78 6.61 -5.46
CA ALA A 71 2.35 7.64 -4.52
C ALA A 71 3.19 7.63 -3.23
N ALA A 72 3.56 6.47 -2.71
CA ALA A 72 4.44 6.37 -1.55
C ALA A 72 5.87 6.85 -1.85
N SER A 73 6.38 6.56 -3.05
CA SER A 73 7.69 7.10 -3.49
C SER A 73 7.65 8.63 -3.55
N ALA A 74 6.63 9.20 -4.19
CA ALA A 74 6.43 10.65 -4.27
C ALA A 74 6.26 11.30 -2.89
N MET A 75 5.59 10.63 -1.95
CA MET A 75 5.44 11.08 -0.57
C MET A 75 6.80 11.18 0.14
N GLY A 76 7.66 10.17 -0.01
CA GLY A 76 9.01 10.19 0.58
C GLY A 76 9.91 11.28 -0.02
N GLU A 77 9.82 11.48 -1.33
CA GLU A 77 10.54 12.57 -2.01
C GLU A 77 10.08 13.95 -1.56
N ALA A 78 8.76 14.16 -1.43
CA ALA A 78 8.19 15.39 -0.91
C ALA A 78 8.63 15.66 0.53
N ALA A 79 8.59 14.63 1.38
CA ALA A 79 9.03 14.70 2.77
C ALA A 79 10.52 15.06 2.87
N SER A 80 11.36 14.50 2.00
CA SER A 80 12.80 14.82 1.94
C SER A 80 13.08 16.28 1.59
N ARG A 81 12.12 16.97 0.96
CA ARG A 81 12.19 18.41 0.65
C ARG A 81 11.49 19.29 1.69
N GLY A 82 10.87 18.71 2.72
CA GLY A 82 10.03 19.43 3.68
C GLY A 82 8.73 19.98 3.09
N ASP A 83 8.28 19.45 1.95
CA ASP A 83 7.08 19.92 1.25
C ASP A 83 5.82 19.24 1.82
N GLY A 84 5.32 19.77 2.94
CA GLY A 84 4.18 19.18 3.66
C GLY A 84 2.90 19.09 2.83
N THR A 85 2.63 20.06 1.95
CA THR A 85 1.44 20.00 1.07
C THR A 85 1.57 18.87 0.06
N ALA A 86 2.75 18.69 -0.56
CA ALA A 86 2.98 17.56 -1.45
C ALA A 86 2.98 16.21 -0.72
N VAL A 87 3.47 16.14 0.52
CA VAL A 87 3.37 14.94 1.38
C VAL A 87 1.91 14.55 1.57
N ILE A 88 1.05 15.47 2.00
CA ILE A 88 -0.37 15.21 2.24
C ILE A 88 -1.07 14.76 0.95
N ALA A 89 -0.81 15.44 -0.18
CA ALA A 89 -1.41 15.09 -1.46
C ALA A 89 -0.98 13.70 -1.94
N ALA A 90 0.31 13.34 -1.79
CA ALA A 90 0.81 12.02 -2.14
C ALA A 90 0.26 10.94 -1.19
N PHE A 91 0.19 11.22 0.12
CA PHE A 91 -0.37 10.31 1.10
C PHE A 91 -1.85 10.01 0.84
N ALA A 92 -2.65 11.02 0.46
CA ALA A 92 -4.04 10.83 0.06
C ALA A 92 -4.17 9.83 -1.11
N ARG A 93 -3.29 9.91 -2.13
CA ARG A 93 -3.28 8.96 -3.25
C ARG A 93 -2.94 7.53 -2.81
N VAL A 94 -2.04 7.36 -1.83
CA VAL A 94 -1.78 6.04 -1.22
C VAL A 94 -3.06 5.52 -0.56
N GLN A 95 -3.74 6.35 0.24
CA GLN A 95 -4.98 5.97 0.92
C GLN A 95 -6.11 5.61 -0.06
N GLU A 96 -6.27 6.37 -1.13
CA GLU A 96 -7.24 6.10 -2.19
C GLU A 96 -6.97 4.76 -2.89
N SER A 97 -5.70 4.44 -3.18
CA SER A 97 -5.30 3.17 -3.79
C SER A 97 -5.59 1.99 -2.87
N CYS A 98 -5.25 2.11 -1.59
CA CYS A 98 -5.56 1.12 -0.55
C CYS A 98 -7.07 0.90 -0.43
N LEU A 99 -7.85 1.99 -0.38
CA LEU A 99 -9.31 1.93 -0.27
C LEU A 99 -9.93 1.26 -1.49
N GLY A 100 -9.51 1.65 -2.70
CA GLY A 100 -10.00 1.09 -3.96
C GLY A 100 -9.74 -0.42 -4.06
N CYS A 101 -8.53 -0.86 -3.73
CA CYS A 101 -8.20 -2.29 -3.67
C CYS A 101 -9.05 -3.02 -2.62
N HIS A 102 -9.18 -2.46 -1.42
CA HIS A 102 -9.93 -3.10 -0.35
C HIS A 102 -11.43 -3.22 -0.65
N GLN A 103 -12.04 -2.18 -1.21
CA GLN A 103 -13.45 -2.22 -1.60
C GLN A 103 -13.71 -3.24 -2.71
N ALA A 104 -12.78 -3.37 -3.66
CA ALA A 104 -12.94 -4.30 -4.77
C ALA A 104 -12.64 -5.76 -4.40
N TYR A 105 -11.63 -6.01 -3.57
CA TYR A 105 -11.04 -7.35 -3.46
C TYR A 105 -10.92 -7.90 -2.04
N ARG A 106 -10.93 -7.08 -0.98
CA ARG A 106 -10.61 -7.57 0.36
C ARG A 106 -11.58 -8.65 0.83
N LYS A 107 -12.89 -8.39 0.75
CA LYS A 107 -13.90 -9.36 1.18
C LYS A 107 -13.87 -10.64 0.32
N PRO A 108 -13.97 -10.56 -1.03
CA PRO A 108 -13.89 -11.75 -1.88
C PRO A 108 -12.60 -12.56 -1.69
N PHE A 109 -11.47 -11.89 -1.50
CA PHE A 109 -10.18 -12.54 -1.24
C PHE A 109 -10.22 -13.35 0.05
N ILE A 110 -10.73 -12.75 1.15
CA ILE A 110 -10.80 -13.43 2.44
C ILE A 110 -11.77 -14.62 2.36
N GLU A 111 -12.92 -14.45 1.74
CA GLU A 111 -13.89 -15.53 1.55
C GLU A 111 -13.29 -16.69 0.75
N HIS A 112 -12.56 -16.41 -0.34
CA HIS A 112 -11.96 -17.44 -1.18
C HIS A 112 -10.78 -18.17 -0.52
N PHE A 113 -9.87 -17.43 0.12
CA PHE A 113 -8.60 -17.99 0.60
C PHE A 113 -8.55 -18.32 2.10
N TYR A 114 -9.49 -17.81 2.90
CA TYR A 114 -9.56 -18.06 4.34
C TYR A 114 -10.92 -18.60 4.81
N GLY A 115 -11.97 -18.56 3.98
CA GLY A 115 -13.24 -19.22 4.24
C GLY A 115 -14.11 -18.57 5.33
N HIS A 116 -13.93 -17.28 5.62
CA HIS A 116 -14.69 -16.53 6.62
C HIS A 116 -14.90 -15.07 6.23
#